data_AF-A0A139TV25-F1
#
_entry.id   AF-A0A139TV25-F1
#
_cell.length_a   1.000
_cell.length_b   1.000
_cell.length_c   1.000
_cell.angle_alpha   90.00
_cell.angle_beta   90.00
_cell.angle_gamma   90.00
#
_symmetry.space_group_name_H-M   'P 1'
#
loop_
_entity.id
_entity.type
_entity.pdbx_description
1 polymer ?
#
loop_
_entity_poly.entity_id
_entity_poly.type
_entity_poly.pdbx_seq_one_letter_code
_entity_poly.pdbx_strand_id
1 'polypeptide(L)'
;MAIPGPNVVGPLICWLIWKQDYPLVDQIGKNVINAQISWGIYLLVSWAFFGVLTLIFIGFLFIWILPLVWIILSVVYTIKISNREYTYQMPFTITFIK
;
A
#
# COMPACT_ATOMS: atom_id res chain seq x y z
N MET A 1 13.68 5.89 -0.32
CA MET A 1 13.02 5.36 0.89
C MET A 1 11.78 6.18 1.13
N ALA A 2 10.60 5.59 0.96
CA ALA A 2 9.37 6.31 1.17
C ALA A 2 9.11 6.44 2.67
N ILE A 3 9.04 7.68 3.14
CA ILE A 3 8.66 8.00 4.51
C ILE A 3 7.19 7.54 4.69
N PRO A 4 6.79 6.95 5.82
CA PRO A 4 5.44 6.40 6.03
C PRO A 4 4.28 7.39 5.84
N GLY A 5 4.55 8.70 5.82
CA GLY A 5 3.54 9.76 5.62
C GLY A 5 3.24 10.08 4.14
N PRO A 6 4.24 10.50 3.33
CA PRO A 6 4.01 10.92 1.94
C PRO A 6 3.30 9.88 1.04
N ASN A 7 3.56 8.58 1.24
CA ASN A 7 2.99 7.51 0.43
C ASN A 7 1.47 7.37 0.56
N VAL A 8 0.90 7.74 1.71
CA VAL A 8 -0.54 7.69 1.96
C VAL A 8 -1.20 9.02 1.59
N VAL A 9 -0.49 10.14 1.83
CA VAL A 9 -1.02 11.49 1.63
C VAL A 9 -1.27 11.80 0.15
N GLY A 10 -0.37 11.43 -0.76
CA GLY A 10 -0.57 11.65 -2.20
C GLY A 10 -1.86 11.02 -2.75
N PRO A 11 -2.06 9.70 -2.61
CA PRO A 11 -3.30 9.04 -3.03
C PRO A 11 -4.54 9.53 -2.27
N LEU A 12 -4.39 9.88 -0.98
CA LEU A 12 -5.49 10.43 -0.18
C LEU A 12 -5.98 11.77 -0.71
N ILE A 13 -5.06 12.67 -1.06
CA ILE A 13 -5.37 13.97 -1.66
C ILE A 13 -6.06 13.76 -3.02
N CYS A 14 -5.50 12.92 -3.89
CA CYS A 14 -6.10 12.63 -5.21
C CYS A 14 -7.52 12.05 -5.09
N TRP A 15 -7.75 11.13 -4.15
CA TRP A 15 -9.08 10.59 -3.88
C TRP A 15 -10.03 11.66 -3.34
N LEU A 16 -9.61 12.49 -2.37
CA LEU A 16 -10.46 13.54 -1.82
C LEU A 16 -10.92 14.56 -2.87
N ILE A 17 -10.06 14.87 -3.85
CA ILE A 17 -10.38 15.82 -4.93
C ILE A 17 -11.38 15.18 -5.92
N TRP A 18 -11.18 13.92 -6.33
CA TRP A 18 -11.92 13.33 -7.46
C TRP A 18 -13.03 12.35 -7.06
N LYS A 19 -13.18 12.01 -5.77
CA LYS A 19 -14.21 11.05 -5.33
C LYS A 19 -15.65 11.51 -5.62
N GLN A 20 -15.89 12.81 -5.67
CA GLN A 20 -17.24 13.35 -5.89
C GLN A 20 -17.63 13.33 -7.36
N ASP A 21 -16.65 13.50 -8.25
CA ASP A 21 -16.88 13.59 -9.70
C ASP A 21 -16.96 12.22 -10.37
N TYR A 22 -16.27 11.21 -9.82
CA TYR A 22 -16.16 9.89 -10.45
C TYR A 22 -16.43 8.74 -9.46
N PRO A 23 -17.58 8.04 -9.55
CA PRO A 23 -17.92 6.91 -8.69
C PRO A 23 -16.89 5.77 -8.74
N LEU A 24 -16.23 5.61 -9.90
CA LEU A 24 -15.16 4.64 -10.10
C LEU A 24 -13.90 5.00 -9.32
N VAL A 25 -13.58 6.30 -9.23
CA VAL A 25 -12.45 6.82 -8.45
C VAL A 25 -12.73 6.68 -6.97
N ASP A 26 -13.99 6.77 -6.53
CA ASP A 26 -14.33 6.47 -5.14
C ASP A 26 -14.03 5.00 -4.79
N GLN A 27 -14.47 4.05 -5.63
CA GLN A 27 -14.24 2.62 -5.40
C GLN A 27 -12.75 2.24 -5.45
N ILE A 28 -12.04 2.69 -6.50
CA ILE A 28 -10.62 2.39 -6.69
C ILE A 28 -9.76 3.13 -5.66
N GLY A 29 -10.06 4.41 -5.41
CA GLY A 29 -9.30 5.25 -4.48
C GLY A 29 -9.36 4.74 -3.05
N LYS A 30 -10.52 4.26 -2.58
CA LYS A 30 -10.64 3.59 -1.27
C LYS A 30 -9.72 2.36 -1.17
N ASN A 31 -9.70 1.52 -2.21
CA ASN A 31 -8.83 0.33 -2.23
C ASN A 31 -7.34 0.72 -2.24
N VAL A 32 -6.94 1.72 -3.01
CA VAL A 32 -5.56 2.24 -3.05
C VAL A 32 -5.15 2.82 -1.70
N ILE A 33 -6.01 3.61 -1.06
CA ILE A 33 -5.71 4.21 0.25
C ILE A 33 -5.57 3.13 1.31
N ASN A 34 -6.50 2.18 1.36
CA ASN A 34 -6.44 1.05 2.29
C ASN A 34 -5.13 0.26 2.11
N ALA A 35 -4.72 0.02 0.87
CA ALA A 35 -3.47 -0.66 0.55
C ALA A 35 -2.26 0.14 1.05
N GLN A 36 -2.20 1.45 0.76
CA GLN A 36 -1.09 2.31 1.20
C GLN A 36 -1.00 2.42 2.73
N ILE A 37 -2.14 2.51 3.43
CA ILE A 37 -2.17 2.50 4.90
C ILE A 37 -1.65 1.16 5.43
N SER A 38 -2.12 0.03 4.88
CA SER A 38 -1.71 -1.31 5.31
C SER A 38 -0.20 -1.52 5.15
N TRP A 39 0.33 -1.18 3.97
CA TRP A 39 1.75 -1.28 3.67
C TRP A 39 2.59 -0.29 4.48
N GLY A 40 2.07 0.91 4.76
CA GLY A 40 2.68 1.87 5.67
C GLY A 40 2.80 1.31 7.09
N ILE A 41 1.77 0.65 7.60
CA ILE A 41 1.78 -0.02 8.92
C ILE A 41 2.79 -1.19 8.91
N TYR A 42 2.79 -2.04 7.88
CA TYR A 42 3.77 -3.15 7.80
C TYR A 42 5.21 -2.65 7.77
N LEU A 43 5.49 -1.54 7.11
CA LEU A 43 6.81 -0.91 7.11
C LEU A 43 7.16 -0.32 8.49
N LEU A 44 6.22 0.37 9.14
CA LEU A 44 6.41 0.92 10.49
C LEU A 44 6.69 -0.19 11.51
N VAL A 45 5.91 -1.26 11.48
CA VAL A 45 6.10 -2.44 12.34
C VAL A 45 7.44 -3.10 12.02
N SER A 46 7.76 -3.33 10.74
CA SER A 46 9.05 -3.92 10.35
C SER A 46 10.23 -3.07 10.81
N TRP A 47 10.11 -1.74 10.77
CA TRP A 47 11.14 -0.82 11.24
C TRP A 47 11.26 -0.82 12.77
N ALA A 48 10.14 -0.88 13.50
CA ALA A 48 10.15 -1.00 14.96
C ALA A 48 10.78 -2.34 15.42
N PHE A 49 10.48 -3.43 14.72
CA PHE A 49 11.08 -4.74 14.99
C PHE A 49 12.52 -4.85 14.49
N PHE A 50 12.96 -4.02 13.53
CA PHE A 50 14.31 -4.06 12.96
C PHE A 50 15.40 -3.95 14.05
N GLY A 51 15.22 -3.07 15.03
CA GLY A 51 16.17 -2.92 16.14
C GLY A 51 16.27 -4.13 17.06
N VAL A 52 15.21 -4.95 17.14
CA VAL A 52 15.18 -6.21 17.91
C VAL A 52 15.68 -7.38 17.06
N LEU A 53 15.32 -7.40 15.77
CA LEU A 53 15.67 -8.46 14.82
C LEU A 53 17.13 -8.39 14.34
N THR A 54 17.82 -7.24 14.39
CA THR A 54 19.24 -7.17 14.00
C THR A 54 20.17 -8.06 14.82
N LEU A 55 19.74 -8.52 16.01
CA LEU A 55 20.46 -9.53 16.80
C LEU A 55 20.44 -10.93 16.14
N ILE A 56 19.47 -11.20 15.28
CA ILE A 56 19.28 -12.45 14.55
C ILE A 56 19.30 -12.08 13.07
N PHE A 57 20.41 -12.30 12.36
CA PHE A 57 20.70 -11.96 10.95
C PHE A 57 19.54 -12.00 9.92
N ILE A 58 18.42 -12.68 10.22
CA ILE A 58 17.10 -12.59 9.57
C ILE A 58 16.65 -11.15 9.27
N GLY A 59 16.94 -10.16 10.13
CA GLY A 59 16.48 -8.78 9.93
C GLY A 59 16.94 -8.14 8.61
N PHE A 60 18.08 -8.60 8.07
CA PHE A 60 18.64 -8.06 6.82
C PHE A 60 17.88 -8.55 5.57
N LEU A 61 17.32 -9.77 5.61
CA LEU A 61 16.59 -10.33 4.48
C LEU A 61 15.22 -9.65 4.29
N PHE A 62 14.58 -9.27 5.40
CA PHE A 62 13.28 -8.59 5.40
C PHE A 62 13.33 -7.19 4.74
N ILE A 63 14.46 -6.48 4.84
CA ILE A 63 14.66 -5.16 4.22
C ILE A 63 14.52 -5.21 2.70
N TRP A 64 14.95 -6.31 2.07
CA TRP A 64 14.94 -6.44 0.60
C TRP A 64 13.64 -7.05 0.09
N ILE A 65 13.08 -8.01 0.83
CA ILE A 65 11.86 -8.73 0.39
C ILE A 65 10.62 -7.84 0.43
N LEU A 66 10.41 -7.07 1.51
CA LEU A 66 9.22 -6.23 1.65
C LEU A 66 9.01 -5.22 0.50
N PRO A 67 10.00 -4.39 0.13
CA PRO A 67 9.83 -3.43 -0.96
C PRO A 67 9.65 -4.13 -2.31
N LEU A 68 10.29 -5.30 -2.51
CA LEU A 68 10.14 -6.06 -3.75
C LEU A 68 8.69 -6.56 -3.92
N VAL A 69 8.11 -7.14 -2.87
CA VAL A 69 6.71 -7.58 -2.87
C VAL A 69 5.76 -6.41 -3.08
N TRP A 70 6.01 -5.27 -2.42
CA TRP A 70 5.20 -4.06 -2.59
C TRP A 70 5.17 -3.57 -4.04
N ILE A 71 6.34 -3.50 -4.69
CA ILE A 71 6.44 -3.10 -6.10
C ILE A 71 5.67 -4.08 -7.00
N ILE A 72 5.87 -5.39 -6.82
CA ILE A 72 5.18 -6.42 -7.63
C ILE A 72 3.67 -6.29 -7.49
N LEU A 73 3.17 -6.15 -6.26
CA LEU A 73 1.74 -6.01 -6.00
C LEU A 73 1.17 -4.71 -6.57
N SER A 74 1.90 -3.61 -6.49
CA SER A 74 1.50 -2.35 -7.10
C SER A 74 1.37 -2.48 -8.63
N VAL A 75 2.31 -3.16 -9.29
CA VAL A 75 2.27 -3.39 -10.74
C VAL A 75 1.08 -4.27 -11.12
N VAL A 76 0.86 -5.38 -10.41
CA VAL A 76 -0.28 -6.28 -10.65
C VAL A 76 -1.61 -5.54 -10.45
N TYR A 77 -1.70 -4.69 -9.42
CA TYR A 77 -2.89 -3.90 -9.15
C TYR A 77 -3.20 -2.92 -10.27
N THR A 78 -2.19 -2.20 -10.78
CA THR A 78 -2.36 -1.29 -11.92
C THR A 78 -2.77 -2.04 -13.19
N ILE A 79 -2.16 -3.20 -13.48
CA ILE A 79 -2.53 -4.02 -14.65
C ILE A 79 -3.98 -4.48 -14.56
N LYS A 80 -4.44 -4.93 -13.39
CA LYS A 80 -5.82 -5.40 -13.20
C LYS A 80 -6.86 -4.29 -13.31
N ILE A 81 -6.57 -3.10 -12.77
CA ILE A 81 -7.41 -1.92 -13.00
C ILE A 81 -7.45 -1.57 -14.48
N SER A 82 -6.30 -1.61 -15.17
CA SER A 82 -6.23 -1.35 -16.61
C SER A 82 -7.04 -2.35 -17.43
N ASN A 83 -7.17 -3.60 -16.96
CA ASN A 83 -8.02 -4.64 -17.55
C ASN A 83 -9.50 -4.55 -17.16
N ARG A 84 -9.93 -3.44 -16.56
CA ARG A 84 -11.31 -3.18 -16.08
C ARG A 84 -11.77 -4.07 -14.91
N GLU A 85 -10.84 -4.73 -14.20
CA GLU A 85 -11.14 -5.47 -12.96
C GLU A 85 -11.18 -4.52 -11.76
N TYR A 86 -12.15 -3.60 -11.72
CA TYR A 86 -12.22 -2.55 -10.70
C TYR A 86 -12.54 -3.05 -9.28
N THR A 87 -13.07 -4.27 -9.15
CA THR A 87 -13.32 -4.94 -7.86
C THR A 87 -12.06 -5.60 -7.30
N TYR A 88 -10.96 -5.64 -8.07
CA TYR A 88 -9.75 -6.27 -7.60
C TYR A 88 -9.17 -5.50 -6.41
N GLN A 89 -9.12 -6.15 -5.25
CA GLN A 89 -8.47 -5.64 -4.06
C GLN A 89 -7.04 -6.16 -4.02
N MET A 90 -6.10 -5.26 -3.74
CA MET A 90 -4.70 -5.67 -3.62
C MET A 90 -4.57 -6.66 -2.45
N PRO A 91 -3.98 -7.84 -2.65
CA PRO A 91 -3.78 -8.80 -1.56
C PRO A 91 -2.89 -8.16 -0.49
N PHE A 92 -3.12 -8.51 0.78
CA PHE A 92 -2.53 -7.85 1.97
C PHE A 92 -3.04 -6.44 2.27
N THR A 93 -4.26 -6.11 1.84
CA THR A 93 -4.92 -4.85 2.20
C THR A 93 -5.88 -5.06 3.37
N ILE A 94 -5.69 -4.31 4.45
CA ILE A 94 -6.64 -4.16 5.54
C ILE A 94 -7.64 -3.07 5.13
N THR A 95 -8.92 -3.40 5.11
CA THR A 95 -9.99 -2.48 4.71
C THR A 95 -10.28 -1.49 5.85
N PHE A 96 -9.67 -0.31 5.81
CA PHE A 96 -9.95 0.78 6.77
C PHE A 96 -11.14 1.64 6.34
N ILE A 97 -11.26 1.89 5.04
CA ILE A 97 -12.31 2.71 4.43
C ILE A 97 -13.21 1.80 3.59
N LYS A 98 -14.53 1.86 3.82
CA LYS A 98 -15.55 1.05 3.15
C LYS A 98 -16.31 1.84 2.08
#